data_AF-A0A267T119-F1
#
_entry.id   AF-A0A267T119-F1
#
_cell.length_a   1.000
_cell.length_b   1.000
_cell.length_c   1.000
_cell.angle_alpha   90.00
_cell.angle_beta   90.00
_cell.angle_gamma   90.00
#
_symmetry.space_group_name_H-M   'P 1'
#
loop_
_entity.id
_entity.type
_entity.pdbx_description
1 polymer ?
#
loop_
_entity_poly.entity_id
_entity_poly.type
_entity_poly.pdbx_seq_one_letter_code
_entity_poly.pdbx_strand_id
1 'polypeptide(L)'
;MTTNIWIEKGWGDSVENATFDDIKSAIEETIRMDEEHGAFWVGHMENEFVLEVHKNLDLFFVYGENQDEQIQTKLDNWEDVKHFFKLYFDNEFEKLKTEIELRTFTYKKLTNG
;
A
#
# COMPACT_ATOMS: atom_id res chain seq x y z
N MET A 1 -2.71 -5.15 -21.51
CA MET A 1 -2.55 -3.78 -20.99
C MET A 1 -1.44 -3.85 -19.97
N THR A 2 -0.43 -3.02 -20.13
CA THR A 2 0.72 -2.95 -19.23
C THR A 2 0.38 -1.92 -18.16
N THR A 3 0.44 -2.29 -16.88
CA THR A 3 0.22 -1.32 -15.78
C THR A 3 1.56 -0.71 -15.37
N ASN A 4 1.55 0.50 -14.85
CA ASN A 4 2.75 1.16 -14.31
C ASN A 4 2.93 0.83 -12.82
N ILE A 5 2.55 -0.38 -12.41
CA ILE A 5 2.48 -0.78 -11.00
C ILE A 5 3.41 -1.97 -10.78
N TRP A 6 4.16 -1.92 -9.69
CA TRP A 6 4.94 -3.05 -9.19
C TRP A 6 4.48 -3.44 -7.80
N ILE A 7 4.68 -4.72 -7.46
CA ILE A 7 4.48 -5.26 -6.10
C ILE A 7 5.80 -5.87 -5.69
N GLU A 8 6.23 -5.60 -4.46
CA GLU A 8 7.33 -6.31 -3.82
C GLU A 8 6.86 -6.80 -2.45
N LYS A 9 7.27 -8.02 -2.08
CA LYS A 9 6.79 -8.73 -0.90
C LYS A 9 7.92 -8.87 0.10
N GLY A 10 7.60 -8.83 1.39
CA GLY A 10 8.58 -8.92 2.49
C GLY A 10 9.38 -10.23 2.54
N TRP A 11 9.02 -11.23 1.73
CA TRP A 11 9.73 -12.49 1.56
C TRP A 11 10.56 -12.59 0.26
N GLY A 12 10.75 -11.47 -0.46
CA GLY A 12 11.69 -11.36 -1.57
C GLY A 12 11.12 -11.62 -2.97
N ASP A 13 9.81 -11.86 -3.08
CA ASP A 13 9.13 -11.98 -4.37
C ASP A 13 8.72 -10.60 -4.91
N SER A 14 8.81 -10.41 -6.21
CA SER A 14 8.37 -9.19 -6.89
C SER A 14 7.59 -9.46 -8.18
N VAL A 15 6.70 -8.53 -8.52
CA VAL A 15 5.87 -8.56 -9.73
C VAL A 15 5.91 -7.19 -10.39
N GLU A 16 6.33 -7.14 -11.64
CA GLU A 16 6.22 -5.95 -12.49
C GLU A 16 4.93 -5.98 -13.32
N ASN A 17 4.42 -4.81 -13.71
CA ASN A 17 3.17 -4.66 -14.46
C ASN A 17 2.01 -5.38 -13.76
N ALA A 18 1.97 -5.25 -12.43
CA ALA A 18 1.06 -5.95 -11.57
C ALA A 18 -0.40 -5.57 -11.86
N THR A 19 -1.28 -6.53 -11.63
CA THR A 19 -2.73 -6.40 -11.74
C THR A 19 -3.37 -6.47 -10.36
N PHE A 20 -4.65 -6.13 -10.28
CA PHE A 20 -5.38 -6.25 -9.03
C PHE A 20 -5.54 -7.70 -8.55
N ASP A 21 -5.41 -8.69 -9.44
CA ASP A 21 -5.40 -10.10 -9.03
C ASP A 21 -4.10 -10.48 -8.31
N ASP A 22 -2.97 -9.84 -8.65
CA ASP A 22 -1.70 -10.03 -7.93
C ASP A 22 -1.78 -9.51 -6.49
N ILE A 23 -2.60 -8.48 -6.23
CA ILE A 23 -2.91 -8.01 -4.87
C ILE A 23 -3.67 -9.05 -4.06
N LYS A 24 -4.64 -9.73 -4.67
CA LYS A 24 -5.38 -10.80 -3.98
C LYS A 24 -4.42 -11.91 -3.54
N SER A 25 -3.52 -12.31 -4.43
CA SER A 25 -2.46 -13.28 -4.13
C SER A 25 -1.53 -12.78 -3.02
N ALA A 26 -1.04 -11.53 -3.12
CA ALA A 26 -0.18 -10.93 -2.09
C ALA A 26 -0.85 -10.91 -0.72
N ILE A 27 -2.12 -10.52 -0.62
CA ILE A 27 -2.90 -10.57 0.63
C ILE A 27 -2.98 -11.99 1.19
N GLU A 28 -3.34 -12.97 0.36
CA GLU A 28 -3.44 -14.37 0.81
C GLU A 28 -2.11 -14.91 1.32
N GLU A 29 -1.00 -14.56 0.68
CA GLU A 29 0.35 -14.92 1.10
C GLU A 29 0.72 -14.22 2.41
N THR A 30 0.52 -12.90 2.52
CA THR A 30 0.79 -12.11 3.73
C THR A 30 0.05 -12.63 4.96
N ILE A 31 -1.21 -13.08 4.81
CA ILE A 31 -1.98 -13.68 5.91
C ILE A 31 -1.29 -14.95 6.46
N ARG A 32 -0.62 -15.71 5.58
CA ARG A 32 0.04 -16.99 5.92
C ARG A 32 1.46 -16.81 6.45
N MET A 33 2.09 -15.65 6.24
CA MET A 33 3.42 -15.33 6.77
C MET A 33 3.40 -15.19 8.30
N ASP A 34 4.57 -15.22 8.94
CA ASP A 34 4.68 -14.80 10.34
C ASP A 34 4.48 -13.27 10.47
N GLU A 35 4.45 -12.76 11.72
CA GLU A 35 4.25 -11.33 11.95
C GLU A 35 5.45 -10.46 11.54
N GLU A 36 6.66 -11.03 11.49
CA GLU A 36 7.89 -10.30 11.17
C GLU A 36 8.04 -10.06 9.66
N HIS A 37 7.63 -11.03 8.84
CA HIS A 37 7.82 -11.01 7.38
C HIS A 37 6.52 -10.79 6.60
N GLY A 38 5.38 -10.68 7.30
CA GLY A 38 4.09 -10.48 6.68
C GLY A 38 3.87 -9.03 6.25
N ALA A 39 4.51 -8.59 5.16
CA ALA A 39 4.28 -7.28 4.57
C ALA A 39 4.42 -7.33 3.04
N PHE A 40 3.79 -6.37 2.35
CA PHE A 40 4.06 -6.09 0.94
C PHE A 40 3.84 -4.60 0.62
N TRP A 41 4.47 -4.16 -0.45
CA TRP A 41 4.43 -2.78 -0.93
C TRP A 41 4.04 -2.77 -2.41
N VAL A 42 3.30 -1.73 -2.78
CA VAL A 42 2.84 -1.52 -4.15
C VAL A 42 3.23 -0.12 -4.56
N GLY A 43 4.03 0.01 -5.61
CA GLY A 43 4.50 1.30 -6.09
C GLY A 43 4.10 1.61 -7.52
N HIS A 44 4.10 2.90 -7.83
CA HIS A 44 3.81 3.43 -9.16
C HIS A 44 5.12 3.83 -9.82
N MET A 45 5.41 3.29 -11.01
CA MET A 45 6.68 3.48 -11.71
C MET A 45 6.98 4.95 -12.03
N GLU A 46 5.94 5.79 -12.18
CA GLU A 46 6.09 7.20 -12.56
C GLU A 46 5.90 8.19 -11.40
N ASN A 47 5.10 7.83 -10.37
CA ASN A 47 4.64 8.81 -9.38
C ASN A 47 5.36 8.68 -8.04
N GLU A 48 6.37 7.81 -7.92
CA GLU A 48 7.10 7.50 -6.67
C GLU A 48 6.24 7.18 -5.44
N PHE A 49 4.92 7.11 -5.58
CA PHE A 49 4.00 6.79 -4.50
C PHE A 49 4.06 5.31 -4.18
N VAL A 50 4.01 4.96 -2.90
CA VAL A 50 4.02 3.58 -2.43
C VAL A 50 2.88 3.38 -1.43
N LEU A 51 2.11 2.32 -1.62
CA LEU A 51 1.13 1.84 -0.65
C LEU A 51 1.61 0.52 -0.07
N GLU A 52 1.84 0.51 1.23
CA GLU A 52 2.38 -0.60 2.00
C GLU A 52 1.34 -1.10 3.01
N VAL A 53 1.27 -2.42 3.18
CA VAL A 53 0.44 -3.02 4.23
C VAL A 53 1.20 -4.12 4.97
N HIS A 54 1.05 -4.12 6.28
CA HIS A 54 1.58 -5.17 7.16
C HIS A 54 0.46 -6.13 7.56
N LYS A 55 0.84 -7.36 7.95
CA LYS A 55 -0.08 -8.43 8.36
C LYS A 55 -0.99 -8.01 9.51
N ASN A 56 -0.49 -7.13 10.37
CA ASN A 56 -1.25 -6.58 11.48
C ASN A 56 -2.31 -5.55 11.04
N LEU A 57 -2.47 -5.27 9.74
CA LEU A 57 -3.38 -4.27 9.15
C LEU A 57 -2.98 -2.80 9.35
N ASP A 58 -1.69 -2.55 9.62
CA ASP A 58 -1.15 -1.20 9.45
C ASP A 58 -0.96 -0.91 7.95
N LEU A 59 -1.55 0.19 7.49
CA LEU A 59 -1.45 0.68 6.12
C LEU A 59 -0.62 1.96 6.12
N PHE A 60 0.34 2.05 5.21
CA PHE A 60 1.20 3.21 5.02
C PHE A 60 1.09 3.67 3.57
N PHE A 61 0.84 4.97 3.38
CA PHE A 61 0.92 5.61 2.08
C PHE A 61 2.07 6.61 2.11
N VAL A 62 3.11 6.32 1.33
CA VAL A 62 4.31 7.14 1.16
C VAL A 62 4.19 7.89 -0.16
N TYR A 63 4.39 9.20 -0.13
CA TYR A 63 4.19 10.09 -1.26
C TYR A 63 5.11 11.32 -1.16
N GLY A 64 5.00 12.24 -2.13
CA GLY A 64 5.87 13.43 -2.26
C GLY A 64 6.98 13.23 -3.29
N GLU A 65 7.61 14.33 -3.73
CA GLU A 65 8.63 14.35 -4.79
C GLU A 65 9.92 13.58 -4.44
N ASN A 66 10.11 13.18 -3.17
CA ASN A 66 11.23 12.34 -2.74
C ASN A 66 10.79 11.28 -1.72
N GLN A 67 9.52 10.86 -1.75
CA GLN A 67 8.94 9.95 -0.74
C GLN A 67 9.12 10.48 0.71
N ASP A 68 9.09 11.80 0.87
CA ASP A 68 9.33 12.52 2.13
C ASP A 68 8.05 12.72 2.97
N GLU A 69 6.89 12.40 2.41
CA GLU A 69 5.63 12.39 3.14
C GLU A 69 5.13 10.97 3.36
N GLN A 70 4.62 10.70 4.56
CA GLN A 70 4.00 9.43 4.87
C GLN A 70 2.76 9.64 5.75
N ILE A 71 1.68 8.94 5.39
CA ILE A 71 0.51 8.80 6.22
C ILE A 71 0.29 7.32 6.57
N GLN A 72 0.01 7.06 7.84
CA GLN A 72 -0.24 5.72 8.36
C GLN A 72 -1.66 5.66 8.94
N THR A 73 -2.36 4.54 8.76
CA THR A 73 -3.61 4.26 9.46
C THR A 73 -3.76 2.80 9.84
N LYS A 74 -4.62 2.52 10.82
CA LYS A 74 -5.05 1.16 11.16
C LYS A 74 -6.31 0.76 10.39
N LEU A 75 -6.25 -0.37 9.70
CA LEU A 75 -7.40 -0.98 9.04
C LEU A 75 -8.06 -2.04 9.93
N ASP A 76 -9.36 -2.27 9.73
CA ASP A 76 -10.13 -3.19 10.55
C ASP A 76 -10.10 -4.63 10.02
N ASN A 77 -9.91 -4.79 8.72
CA ASN A 77 -9.99 -6.09 8.03
C ASN A 77 -9.31 -6.04 6.65
N TRP A 78 -9.17 -7.21 6.00
CA TRP A 78 -8.55 -7.34 4.68
C TRP A 78 -9.42 -6.85 3.51
N GLU A 79 -10.72 -6.66 3.69
CA GLU A 79 -11.56 -6.02 2.66
C GLU A 79 -11.28 -4.51 2.58
N ASP A 80 -11.02 -3.85 3.71
CA ASP A 80 -10.53 -2.47 3.72
C ASP A 80 -9.19 -2.36 2.97
N VAL A 81 -8.30 -3.33 3.14
CA VAL A 81 -7.02 -3.40 2.42
C VAL A 81 -7.25 -3.46 0.90
N LYS A 82 -8.13 -4.36 0.45
CA LYS A 82 -8.51 -4.48 -0.97
C LYS A 82 -9.10 -3.18 -1.51
N HIS A 83 -9.92 -2.49 -0.72
CA HIS A 83 -10.51 -1.20 -1.10
C HIS A 83 -9.43 -0.15 -1.37
N PHE A 84 -8.46 0.03 -0.46
CA PHE A 84 -7.38 1.01 -0.66
C PHE A 84 -6.49 0.66 -1.84
N PHE A 85 -6.16 -0.62 -2.05
CA PHE A 85 -5.44 -1.02 -3.27
C PHE A 85 -6.28 -0.82 -4.53
N LYS A 86 -7.61 -0.95 -4.49
CA LYS A 86 -8.45 -0.66 -5.66
C LYS A 86 -8.33 0.81 -6.06
N LEU A 87 -8.41 1.73 -5.08
CA LEU A 87 -8.21 3.16 -5.31
C LEU A 87 -6.82 3.43 -5.90
N TYR A 88 -5.79 2.75 -5.39
CA TYR A 88 -4.43 2.87 -5.89
C TYR A 88 -4.31 2.45 -7.37
N PHE A 89 -4.87 1.29 -7.73
CA PHE A 89 -4.85 0.76 -9.10
C PHE A 89 -5.69 1.59 -10.09
N ASP A 90 -6.67 2.34 -9.58
CA ASP A 90 -7.47 3.28 -10.37
C ASP A 90 -6.81 4.67 -10.49
N ASN A 91 -5.60 4.85 -9.95
CA ASN A 91 -4.88 6.13 -9.84
C ASN A 91 -5.68 7.21 -9.07
N GLU A 92 -6.59 6.82 -8.18
CA GLU A 92 -7.38 7.73 -7.34
C GLU A 92 -6.57 8.18 -6.10
N PHE A 93 -5.32 8.61 -6.27
CA PHE A 93 -4.37 8.87 -5.17
C PHE A 93 -4.84 9.94 -4.18
N GLU A 94 -5.43 11.04 -4.67
CA GLU A 94 -5.97 12.11 -3.81
C GLU A 94 -7.13 11.61 -2.95
N LYS A 95 -7.99 10.75 -3.51
CA LYS A 95 -9.11 10.15 -2.80
C LYS A 95 -8.62 9.12 -1.79
N LEU A 96 -7.68 8.26 -2.18
CA LEU A 96 -6.99 7.33 -1.28
C LEU A 96 -6.42 8.07 -0.07
N LYS A 97 -5.65 9.14 -0.30
CA LYS A 97 -5.08 9.97 0.78
C LYS A 97 -6.18 10.54 1.67
N THR A 98 -7.20 11.16 1.09
CA THR A 98 -8.33 11.74 1.83
C THR A 98 -9.05 10.70 2.69
N GLU A 99 -9.28 9.49 2.17
CA GLU A 99 -9.94 8.43 2.92
C GLU A 99 -9.08 7.92 4.09
N ILE A 100 -7.77 7.80 3.93
CA ILE A 100 -6.84 7.49 5.04
C ILE A 100 -6.89 8.60 6.10
N GLU A 101 -6.91 9.87 5.70
CA GLU A 101 -6.93 11.03 6.59
C GLU A 101 -8.19 11.12 7.46
N LEU A 102 -9.31 10.58 6.97
CA LEU A 102 -10.60 10.58 7.68
C LEU A 102 -10.74 9.43 8.69
N ARG A 103 -9.80 8.48 8.72
CA ARG A 103 -9.86 7.35 9.67
C ARG A 103 -9.44 7.79 11.08
N THR A 104 -10.02 7.13 12.09
CA THR A 104 -9.87 7.47 13.51
C THR A 104 -8.44 7.33 14.03
N PHE A 105 -7.67 6.37 13.49
CA PHE A 105 -6.31 6.04 13.94
C PHE A 105 -5.28 6.37 12.88
N THR A 106 -5.17 7.65 12.53
CA THR A 106 -4.29 8.13 11.47
C THR A 106 -3.16 9.00 12.00
N TYR A 107 -1.94 8.70 11.57
CA TYR A 107 -0.72 9.40 11.93
C TYR A 107 -0.03 9.89 10.67
N LYS A 108 0.34 11.18 10.64
CA LYS A 108 1.14 11.75 9.55
C LYS A 108 2.56 11.95 10.03
N LYS A 109 3.53 11.41 9.30
CA LYS A 109 4.94 11.72 9.47
C LYS A 109 5.31 12.75 8.41
N LEU A 110 5.59 13.97 8.85
CA LEU A 110 6.24 14.98 8.04
C LEU A 110 7.74 14.85 8.33
N THR A 111 8.55 14.40 7.37
CA THR A 111 10.00 14.55 7.53
C THR A 111 10.33 16.00 7.22
N ASN A 112 10.69 16.77 8.25
CA ASN A 112 11.30 18.08 8.03
C ASN A 112 12.60 17.85 7.25
N GLY A 113 12.70 18.41 6.05
CA GLY A 113 13.92 18.43 5.23
C GLY A 113 15.10 19.11 5.91
#